data_AF-A0AAP0AVA5-F1
#
_entry.id   AF-A0AAP0AVA5-F1
#
_cell.length_a   1.000
_cell.length_b   1.000
_cell.length_c   1.000
_cell.angle_alpha   90.00
_cell.angle_beta   90.00
_cell.angle_gamma   90.00
#
_symmetry.space_group_name_H-M   'P 1'
#
loop_
_entity.id
_entity.type
_entity.pdbx_description
1 polymer ?
#
loop_
_entity_poly.entity_id
_entity_poly.type
_entity_poly.pdbx_seq_one_letter_code
_entity_poly.pdbx_strand_id
1 'polypeptide(L)'
;MEMAKCLNKLCSYPGVNCYNLITAFTGNNCCLNASTVELFLKYEPQPTSTKNMIHLAQTFRDGILRKYNYGSGGANTEKYGQSTPPLYNLSNIPNSLPMYLSYGGRDSLSDSKDVGHLLEDLKLHDSDKLSVHYVENYAHADFVMGITAKQMVYDSMTAFFRNQH
;
A
#
# COMPACT_ATOMS: atom_id res chain seq x y z
N MET A 1 1.43 3.77 -22.26
CA MET A 1 1.13 2.33 -22.41
C MET A 1 -0.10 2.05 -21.58
N GLU A 2 -1.22 1.67 -22.19
CA GLU A 2 -2.44 1.42 -21.42
C GLU A 2 -2.33 0.08 -20.71
N MET A 3 -2.29 0.12 -19.38
CA MET A 3 -2.15 -1.05 -18.51
C MET A 3 -3.26 -2.07 -18.76
N ALA A 4 -4.48 -1.61 -19.06
CA ALA A 4 -5.61 -2.44 -19.46
C ALA A 4 -5.34 -3.26 -20.74
N LYS A 5 -4.68 -2.69 -21.75
CA LYS A 5 -4.30 -3.43 -22.98
C LYS A 5 -3.22 -4.48 -22.69
N CYS A 6 -2.29 -4.17 -21.80
CA CYS A 6 -1.26 -5.12 -21.36
C CYS A 6 -1.87 -6.29 -20.57
N LEU A 7 -2.72 -5.97 -19.58
CA LEU A 7 -3.44 -6.93 -18.76
C LEU A 7 -4.34 -7.84 -19.59
N ASN A 8 -5.13 -7.28 -20.52
CA ASN A 8 -5.95 -8.07 -21.44
C ASN A 8 -5.09 -9.04 -22.27
N LYS A 9 -3.93 -8.60 -22.76
CA LYS A 9 -3.03 -9.45 -23.55
C LYS A 9 -2.38 -10.57 -22.72
N LEU A 10 -2.02 -10.29 -21.46
CA LEU A 10 -1.53 -11.28 -20.49
C LEU A 10 -2.62 -12.28 -20.11
N CYS A 11 -3.84 -11.79 -19.91
CA CYS A 11 -5.02 -12.56 -19.56
C CYS A 11 -5.48 -13.53 -20.66
N SER A 12 -5.26 -13.18 -21.93
CA SER A 12 -5.55 -14.05 -23.07
C SER A 12 -4.50 -15.16 -23.26
N TYR A 13 -3.42 -15.19 -22.47
CA TYR A 13 -2.36 -16.18 -22.61
C TYR A 13 -2.76 -17.50 -21.91
N PRO A 14 -2.68 -18.66 -22.58
CA PRO A 14 -3.04 -19.94 -21.98
C PRO A 14 -2.21 -20.21 -20.72
N GLY A 15 -2.87 -20.54 -19.60
CA GLY A 15 -2.24 -20.80 -18.31
C GLY A 15 -2.17 -19.60 -17.35
N VAL A 16 -2.52 -18.39 -17.81
CA VAL A 16 -2.66 -17.21 -16.94
C VAL A 16 -4.08 -17.16 -16.39
N ASN A 17 -4.24 -17.30 -15.08
CA ASN A 17 -5.52 -17.11 -14.41
C ASN A 17 -5.69 -15.63 -14.06
N CYS A 18 -6.62 -14.94 -14.71
CA CYS A 18 -6.87 -13.51 -14.47
C CYS A 18 -7.45 -13.17 -13.11
N TYR A 19 -8.14 -14.10 -12.45
CA TYR A 19 -8.51 -13.93 -11.04
C TYR A 19 -7.26 -13.94 -10.14
N ASN A 20 -6.20 -14.62 -10.57
CA ASN A 20 -4.93 -14.72 -9.86
C ASN A 20 -4.06 -13.46 -10.03
N LEU A 21 -4.40 -12.56 -10.97
CA LEU A 21 -3.67 -11.30 -11.16
C LEU A 21 -3.81 -10.39 -9.95
N ILE A 22 -5.02 -10.25 -9.38
CA ILE A 22 -5.23 -9.46 -8.15
C ILE A 22 -4.46 -10.08 -6.99
N THR A 23 -4.54 -11.39 -6.81
CA THR A 23 -3.81 -12.11 -5.77
C THR A 23 -2.30 -11.94 -5.89
N ALA A 24 -1.75 -11.84 -7.11
CA ALA A 24 -0.32 -11.71 -7.35
C ALA A 24 0.29 -10.42 -6.78
N PHE A 25 -0.49 -9.34 -6.67
CA PHE A 25 -0.04 -8.12 -6.01
C PHE A 25 -0.66 -7.94 -4.62
N THR A 26 -1.93 -8.26 -4.42
CA THR A 26 -2.60 -7.98 -3.13
C THR A 26 -2.35 -9.03 -2.05
N GLY A 27 -2.03 -10.26 -2.43
CA GLY A 27 -2.01 -11.42 -1.54
C GLY A 27 -3.30 -12.24 -1.58
N ASN A 28 -3.36 -13.32 -0.79
CA ASN A 28 -4.48 -14.25 -0.82
C ASN A 28 -5.70 -13.72 -0.05
N ASN A 29 -6.52 -12.95 -0.75
CA ASN A 29 -7.71 -12.30 -0.19
C ASN A 29 -8.73 -13.32 0.31
N CYS A 30 -9.18 -13.17 1.56
CA CYS A 30 -10.17 -14.06 2.16
C CYS A 30 -11.59 -13.79 1.69
N CYS A 31 -11.87 -12.53 1.34
CA CYS A 31 -13.19 -11.96 1.54
C CYS A 31 -13.68 -11.21 0.30
N LEU A 32 -13.09 -11.47 -0.86
CA LEU A 32 -13.58 -10.99 -2.16
C LEU A 32 -14.59 -11.98 -2.74
N ASN A 33 -15.66 -11.46 -3.35
CA ASN A 33 -16.56 -12.25 -4.18
C ASN A 33 -16.30 -11.97 -5.67
N ALA A 34 -16.77 -12.86 -6.55
CA ALA A 34 -16.53 -12.76 -7.99
C ALA A 34 -17.05 -11.44 -8.60
N SER A 35 -18.23 -10.99 -8.17
CA SER A 35 -18.83 -9.73 -8.64
C SER A 35 -18.01 -8.50 -8.25
N THR A 36 -17.43 -8.48 -7.04
CA THR A 36 -16.55 -7.40 -6.59
C THR A 36 -15.27 -7.36 -7.42
N VAL A 37 -14.67 -8.53 -7.68
CA VAL A 37 -13.47 -8.64 -8.51
C VAL A 37 -13.74 -8.17 -9.94
N GLU A 38 -14.85 -8.60 -10.53
CA GLU A 38 -15.26 -8.17 -11.87
C GLU A 38 -15.46 -6.66 -11.95
N LEU A 39 -16.15 -6.09 -10.95
CA LEU A 39 -16.36 -4.64 -10.85
C LEU A 39 -15.02 -3.89 -10.75
N PHE A 40 -14.10 -4.39 -9.93
CA PHE A 40 -12.77 -3.79 -9.79
C PHE A 40 -12.00 -3.81 -11.10
N LEU A 41 -11.88 -4.97 -11.76
CA LEU A 41 -11.14 -5.09 -13.02
C LEU A 41 -11.76 -4.28 -14.17
N LYS A 42 -13.03 -3.91 -14.06
CA LYS A 42 -13.70 -3.01 -15.01
C LYS A 42 -13.21 -1.56 -14.88
N TYR A 43 -12.87 -1.11 -13.67
CA TYR A 43 -12.46 0.28 -13.40
C TYR A 43 -10.98 0.42 -13.07
N GLU A 44 -10.29 -0.65 -12.72
CA GLU A 44 -8.90 -0.65 -12.29
C GLU A 44 -8.04 -1.51 -13.23
N PRO A 45 -6.74 -1.23 -13.34
CA PRO A 45 -6.01 -0.15 -12.67
C PRO A 45 -6.22 1.23 -13.32
N GLN A 46 -6.45 2.24 -12.48
CA GLN A 46 -6.43 3.64 -12.90
C GLN A 46 -5.01 4.08 -13.30
N PRO A 47 -4.86 4.99 -14.29
CA PRO A 47 -3.55 5.36 -14.80
C PRO A 47 -2.64 6.02 -13.75
N THR A 48 -1.35 5.67 -13.77
CA THR A 48 -0.28 6.37 -13.03
C THR A 48 0.91 6.65 -13.94
N SER A 49 1.84 7.51 -13.50
CA SER A 49 3.03 7.85 -14.28
C SER A 49 4.10 6.74 -14.21
N THR A 50 4.86 6.55 -15.27
CA THR A 50 6.03 5.65 -15.28
C THR A 50 7.02 6.01 -14.16
N LYS A 51 7.17 7.30 -13.87
CA LYS A 51 8.02 7.79 -12.79
C LYS A 51 7.60 7.25 -11.42
N ASN A 52 6.30 7.17 -11.15
CA ASN A 52 5.77 6.60 -9.90
C ASN A 52 6.09 5.10 -9.79
N MET A 53 5.90 4.35 -10.88
CA MET A 53 6.23 2.92 -10.90
C MET A 53 7.74 2.67 -10.69
N ILE A 54 8.59 3.49 -11.30
CA ILE A 54 10.04 3.44 -11.08
C ILE A 54 10.38 3.78 -9.62
N HIS A 55 9.71 4.75 -9.01
CA HIS A 55 9.94 5.13 -7.61
C HIS A 55 9.61 3.98 -6.64
N LEU A 56 8.47 3.30 -6.86
CA LEU A 56 8.10 2.12 -6.08
C LEU A 56 9.15 1.01 -6.23
N ALA A 57 9.60 0.75 -7.46
CA ALA A 57 10.66 -0.24 -7.71
C ALA A 57 12.01 0.13 -7.06
N GLN A 58 12.36 1.42 -7.01
CA GLN A 58 13.53 1.90 -6.27
C GLN A 58 13.41 1.61 -4.77
N THR A 59 12.23 1.88 -4.20
CA THR A 59 11.96 1.65 -2.77
C THR A 59 12.03 0.16 -2.44
N PHE A 60 11.38 -0.69 -3.25
CA PHE A 60 11.41 -2.14 -3.07
C PHE A 60 12.82 -2.73 -3.17
N ARG A 61 13.60 -2.32 -4.17
CA ARG A 61 14.96 -2.83 -4.36
C ARG A 61 15.91 -2.37 -3.26
N ASP A 62 15.80 -1.10 -2.85
CA ASP A 62 16.76 -0.49 -1.94
C ASP A 62 16.37 -0.69 -0.47
N GLY A 63 15.10 -1.02 -0.18
CA GLY A 63 14.57 -1.18 1.18
C GLY A 63 14.56 0.14 1.98
N ILE A 64 14.59 1.29 1.30
CA ILE A 64 14.77 2.60 1.91
C ILE A 64 13.69 3.57 1.41
N LEU A 65 12.95 4.16 2.36
CA LEU A 65 11.96 5.18 2.07
C LEU A 65 12.63 6.55 1.84
N ARG A 66 12.76 6.94 0.56
CA ARG A 66 13.41 8.19 0.14
C ARG A 66 12.77 8.81 -1.09
N LYS A 67 13.10 10.07 -1.38
CA LYS A 67 12.65 10.75 -2.60
C LYS A 67 13.15 10.03 -3.86
N TYR A 68 12.49 10.27 -5.00
CA TYR A 68 12.80 9.64 -6.28
C TYR A 68 14.28 9.82 -6.67
N ASN A 69 14.96 8.73 -7.05
CA ASN A 69 16.31 8.78 -7.57
C ASN A 69 16.30 9.04 -9.08
N TYR A 70 16.93 10.13 -9.52
CA TYR A 70 17.01 10.51 -10.94
C TYR A 70 18.08 9.75 -11.72
N GLY A 71 18.77 8.79 -11.09
CA GLY A 71 19.69 7.86 -11.75
C GLY A 71 21.14 8.36 -11.83
N SER A 72 21.40 9.65 -11.60
CA SER A 72 22.76 10.19 -11.48
C SER A 72 22.87 11.20 -10.34
N GLY A 73 24.08 11.32 -9.78
CA GLY A 73 24.35 12.30 -8.73
C GLY A 73 24.09 13.74 -9.19
N GLY A 74 24.46 14.09 -10.43
CA GLY A 74 24.21 15.42 -10.99
C GLY A 74 22.73 15.75 -11.09
N ALA A 75 21.90 14.83 -11.59
CA ALA A 75 20.46 15.03 -11.71
C ALA A 75 19.76 15.11 -10.33
N ASN A 76 20.24 14.35 -9.35
CA ASN A 76 19.76 14.48 -7.97
C ASN A 76 20.16 15.83 -7.36
N THR A 77 21.40 16.31 -7.60
CA THR A 77 21.84 17.63 -7.12
C THR A 77 21.02 18.75 -7.74
N GLU A 78 20.71 18.68 -9.03
CA GLU A 78 19.82 19.65 -9.69
C GLU A 78 18.43 19.68 -9.02
N LYS A 79 17.91 18.52 -8.60
CA LYS A 79 16.57 18.44 -7.99
C LYS A 79 16.53 18.75 -6.50
N TYR A 80 17.56 18.38 -5.75
CA TYR A 80 17.55 18.32 -4.29
C TYR A 80 18.68 19.10 -3.62
N GLY A 81 19.64 19.63 -4.39
CA GLY A 81 20.85 20.27 -3.85
C GLY A 81 21.90 19.28 -3.32
N GLN A 82 21.67 17.98 -3.44
CA GLN A 82 22.57 16.91 -3.00
C GLN A 82 22.54 15.72 -3.95
N SER A 83 23.65 14.97 -4.03
CA SER A 83 23.83 13.89 -5.00
C SER A 83 23.02 12.63 -4.70
N THR A 84 22.58 12.45 -3.45
CA THR A 84 21.74 11.35 -2.99
C THR A 84 20.32 11.85 -2.71
N PRO A 85 19.26 11.12 -3.06
CA PRO A 85 17.90 11.55 -2.75
C PRO A 85 17.67 11.60 -1.22
N PRO A 86 17.10 12.68 -0.67
CA PRO A 86 16.80 12.78 0.75
C PRO A 86 15.86 11.67 1.24
N LEU A 87 16.13 11.15 2.44
CA LEU A 87 15.25 10.21 3.13
C LEU A 87 13.96 10.91 3.59
N TYR A 88 12.87 10.15 3.69
CA TYR A 88 11.70 10.61 4.42
C TYR A 88 11.90 10.31 5.91
N ASN A 89 12.03 11.37 6.72
CA ASN A 89 12.15 11.21 8.16
C ASN A 89 10.76 11.04 8.78
N LEU A 90 10.40 9.81 9.16
CA LEU A 90 9.10 9.51 9.76
C LEU A 90 8.93 10.12 11.17
N SER A 91 10.02 10.46 11.86
CA SER A 91 9.97 11.22 13.12
C SER A 91 9.43 12.65 12.95
N ASN A 92 9.26 13.13 11.71
CA ASN A 92 8.57 14.40 11.45
C ASN A 92 7.04 14.27 11.50
N ILE A 93 6.49 13.06 11.59
CA ILE A 93 5.07 12.84 11.88
C ILE A 93 4.84 13.26 13.34
N PRO A 94 3.96 14.24 13.62
CA PRO A 94 3.75 14.69 14.99
C PRO A 94 3.23 13.55 15.87
N ASN A 95 3.89 13.31 17.01
CA ASN A 95 3.50 12.25 17.96
C ASN A 95 2.05 12.39 18.46
N SER A 96 1.52 13.62 18.45
CA SER A 96 0.16 13.93 18.87
C SER A 96 -0.90 13.72 17.79
N LEU A 97 -0.52 13.41 16.54
CA LEU A 97 -1.45 13.21 15.43
C LEU A 97 -2.21 11.90 15.64
N PRO A 98 -3.55 11.89 15.76
CA PRO A 98 -4.27 10.63 15.86
C PRO A 98 -4.15 9.81 14.57
N MET A 99 -3.73 8.55 14.69
CA MET A 99 -3.54 7.62 13.58
C MET A 99 -4.23 6.28 13.87
N TYR A 100 -4.99 5.82 12.88
CA TYR A 100 -5.54 4.46 12.85
C TYR A 100 -4.79 3.67 11.77
N LEU A 101 -3.94 2.74 12.19
CA LEU A 101 -3.15 1.89 11.31
C LEU A 101 -3.77 0.49 11.27
N SER A 102 -4.32 0.12 10.12
CA SER A 102 -4.91 -1.20 9.91
C SER A 102 -4.07 -2.00 8.92
N TYR A 103 -3.74 -3.25 9.23
CA TYR A 103 -2.94 -4.11 8.35
C TYR A 103 -3.35 -5.58 8.42
N GLY A 104 -3.03 -6.33 7.36
CA GLY A 104 -3.51 -7.70 7.15
C GLY A 104 -2.38 -8.73 7.21
N GLY A 105 -2.69 -9.93 7.72
CA GLY A 105 -1.70 -11.02 7.83
C GLY A 105 -1.35 -11.69 6.50
N ARG A 106 -2.18 -11.49 5.47
CA ARG A 106 -1.98 -12.03 4.12
C ARG A 106 -1.67 -10.94 3.08
N ASP A 107 -1.45 -9.71 3.52
CA ASP A 107 -1.14 -8.58 2.64
C ASP A 107 0.27 -8.76 2.04
N SER A 108 0.36 -8.71 0.71
CA SER A 108 1.63 -8.85 -0.01
C SER A 108 2.27 -7.51 -0.41
N LEU A 109 1.55 -6.38 -0.33
CA LEU A 109 2.11 -5.04 -0.59
C LEU A 109 2.51 -4.31 0.70
N SER A 110 1.74 -4.53 1.76
CA SER A 110 1.97 -3.99 3.10
C SER A 110 2.15 -5.15 4.07
N ASP A 111 3.16 -5.98 3.81
CA ASP A 111 3.37 -7.19 4.58
C ASP A 111 3.73 -6.87 6.04
N SER A 112 3.47 -7.85 6.92
CA SER A 112 3.59 -7.64 8.37
C SER A 112 5.02 -7.26 8.81
N LYS A 113 6.06 -7.61 8.05
CA LYS A 113 7.44 -7.24 8.38
C LYS A 113 7.66 -5.75 8.14
N ASP A 114 7.24 -5.23 6.99
CA ASP A 114 7.38 -3.81 6.67
C ASP A 114 6.48 -2.94 7.56
N VAL A 115 5.30 -3.43 7.93
CA VAL A 115 4.46 -2.77 8.95
C VAL A 115 5.17 -2.77 10.32
N GLY A 116 5.87 -3.85 10.67
CA GLY A 116 6.70 -3.91 11.88
C GLY A 116 7.79 -2.85 11.91
N HIS A 117 8.47 -2.61 10.78
CA HIS A 117 9.45 -1.52 10.66
C HIS A 117 8.79 -0.14 10.82
N LEU A 118 7.63 0.08 10.20
CA LEU A 118 6.86 1.32 10.37
C LEU A 118 6.46 1.56 11.83
N LEU A 119 6.01 0.51 12.54
CA LEU A 119 5.65 0.61 13.95
C LEU A 119 6.85 0.93 14.84
N GLU A 120 8.04 0.41 14.52
CA GLU A 120 9.28 0.76 15.22
C GLU A 120 9.66 2.23 14.99
N ASP A 121 9.49 2.74 13.76
CA ASP A 121 9.69 4.17 13.45
C ASP A 121 8.68 5.07 14.18
N LEU A 122 7.47 4.55 14.46
CA LEU A 122 6.40 5.22 15.19
C LEU A 122 6.41 4.96 16.70
N LYS A 123 7.43 4.28 17.26
CA LYS A 123 7.46 3.91 18.68
C LYS A 123 7.40 5.07 19.67
N LEU A 124 7.75 6.28 19.23
CA LEU A 124 7.71 7.50 20.03
C LEU A 124 6.38 8.25 19.89
N HIS A 125 5.46 7.77 19.05
CA HIS A 125 4.12 8.32 18.91
C HIS A 125 3.33 8.15 20.21
N ASP A 126 2.46 9.10 20.53
CA ASP A 126 1.73 9.06 21.79
C ASP A 126 0.83 7.81 21.83
N SER A 127 0.89 7.05 22.93
CA SER A 127 0.26 5.72 23.01
C SER A 127 -1.26 5.76 22.88
N ASP A 128 -1.90 6.87 23.24
CA ASP A 128 -3.35 7.10 23.07
C ASP A 128 -3.71 7.61 21.67
N LYS A 129 -2.71 8.01 20.86
CA LYS A 129 -2.88 8.56 19.52
C LYS A 129 -2.63 7.54 18.40
N LEU A 130 -1.99 6.41 18.67
CA LEU A 130 -1.79 5.34 17.69
C LEU A 130 -2.69 4.14 18.00
N SER A 131 -3.72 3.95 17.18
CA SER A 131 -4.55 2.74 17.20
C SER A 131 -4.09 1.77 16.12
N VAL A 132 -3.63 0.58 16.51
CA VAL A 132 -3.19 -0.47 15.58
C VAL A 132 -4.23 -1.57 15.52
N HIS A 133 -4.69 -1.90 14.31
CA HIS A 133 -5.72 -2.91 14.05
C HIS A 133 -5.21 -3.98 13.09
N TYR A 134 -5.04 -5.20 13.60
CA TYR A 134 -4.54 -6.32 12.81
C TYR A 134 -5.68 -7.26 12.41
N VAL A 135 -5.73 -7.63 11.13
CA VAL A 135 -6.72 -8.59 10.60
C VAL A 135 -6.00 -9.75 9.92
N GLU A 136 -5.85 -10.86 10.64
CA GLU A 136 -5.01 -12.00 10.23
C GLU A 136 -5.25 -12.51 8.81
N ASN A 137 -6.52 -12.63 8.42
CA ASN A 137 -6.88 -13.23 7.13
C ASN A 137 -7.02 -12.22 5.98
N TYR A 138 -6.82 -10.92 6.24
CA TYR A 138 -6.92 -9.90 5.20
C TYR A 138 -5.65 -9.83 4.35
N ALA A 139 -5.86 -9.74 3.05
CA ALA A 139 -4.87 -9.29 2.07
C ALA A 139 -5.18 -7.84 1.65
N HIS A 140 -4.34 -7.27 0.78
CA HIS A 140 -4.36 -5.82 0.50
C HIS A 140 -5.70 -5.29 0.00
N ALA A 141 -6.38 -6.06 -0.85
CA ALA A 141 -7.64 -5.65 -1.45
C ALA A 141 -8.83 -5.81 -0.48
N ASP A 142 -8.76 -6.71 0.51
CA ASP A 142 -9.85 -6.95 1.46
C ASP A 142 -10.21 -5.69 2.27
N PHE A 143 -9.26 -4.78 2.50
CA PHE A 143 -9.49 -3.52 3.22
C PHE A 143 -10.47 -2.57 2.53
N VAL A 144 -10.56 -2.64 1.19
CA VAL A 144 -11.45 -1.77 0.41
C VAL A 144 -12.63 -2.57 -0.16
N MET A 145 -12.36 -3.79 -0.62
CA MET A 145 -13.26 -4.60 -1.43
C MET A 145 -13.83 -5.81 -0.70
N GLY A 146 -13.32 -6.14 0.48
CA GLY A 146 -13.81 -7.27 1.25
C GLY A 146 -15.29 -7.10 1.58
N ILE A 147 -16.11 -8.13 1.35
CA ILE A 147 -17.53 -8.11 1.73
C ILE A 147 -17.72 -7.93 3.24
N THR A 148 -16.70 -8.28 4.02
CA THR A 148 -16.62 -8.15 5.47
C THR A 148 -15.94 -6.84 5.92
N ALA A 149 -15.43 -5.99 5.01
CA ALA A 149 -14.66 -4.78 5.34
C ALA A 149 -15.40 -3.81 6.25
N LYS A 150 -16.73 -3.71 6.10
CA LYS A 150 -17.57 -2.92 7.01
C LYS A 150 -17.36 -3.34 8.47
N GLN A 151 -17.54 -4.62 8.75
CA GLN A 151 -17.49 -5.15 10.12
C GLN A 151 -16.06 -5.25 10.62
N MET A 152 -15.13 -5.71 9.77
CA MET A 152 -13.77 -6.02 10.18
C MET A 152 -12.86 -4.80 10.27
N VAL A 153 -13.18 -3.70 9.57
CA VAL A 153 -12.29 -2.52 9.49
C VAL A 153 -13.08 -1.23 9.72
N TYR A 154 -14.17 -1.01 8.99
CA TYR A 154 -14.82 0.32 8.98
C TYR A 154 -15.55 0.64 10.28
N ASP A 155 -16.13 -0.35 10.97
CA ASP A 155 -16.79 -0.12 12.25
C ASP A 155 -15.75 0.33 13.31
N SER A 156 -14.57 -0.28 13.37
CA SER A 156 -13.45 0.17 14.24
C SER A 156 -12.89 1.54 13.82
N MET A 157 -12.72 1.77 12.51
CA MET A 157 -12.24 3.05 11.97
C MET A 157 -13.21 4.20 12.30
N THR A 158 -14.52 3.99 12.15
CA THR A 158 -15.52 5.01 12.48
C THR A 158 -15.61 5.27 13.97
N ALA A 159 -15.46 4.24 14.82
CA ALA A 159 -15.32 4.42 16.26
C ALA A 159 -14.07 5.24 16.62
N PHE A 160 -12.92 4.96 15.98
CA PHE A 160 -11.71 5.77 16.16
C PHE A 160 -11.96 7.25 15.84
N PHE A 161 -12.61 7.58 14.71
CA PHE A 161 -12.90 8.98 14.36
C PHE A 161 -13.86 9.67 15.33
N ARG A 162 -14.86 8.95 15.85
CA ARG A 162 -15.80 9.49 16.86
C ARG A 162 -15.13 9.80 18.19
N ASN A 163 -13.94 9.24 18.44
CA ASN A 163 -13.20 9.45 19.69
C ASN A 163 -12.16 10.58 19.58
N GLN A 164 -12.07 11.30 18.45
CA GLN A 164 -11.10 12.39 18.24
C GLN A 164 -11.63 13.79 18.63
N HIS A 165 -12.48 13.85 19.65
CA HIS A 165 -13.06 15.09 20.16
C HIS A 165 -12.20 15.76 21.22
#